data_AF-A0A645J3L0-F1
#
_entry.id   AF-A0A645J3L0-F1
#
_cell.length_a   1.000
_cell.length_b   1.000
_cell.length_c   1.000
_cell.angle_alpha   90.00
_cell.angle_beta   90.00
_cell.angle_gamma   90.00
#
_symmetry.space_group_name_H-M   'P 1'
#
loop_
_entity.id
_entity.type
_entity.pdbx_description
1 polymer ?
#
loop_
_entity_poly.entity_id
_entity_poly.type
_entity_poly.pdbx_seq_one_letter_code
_entity_poly.pdbx_strand_id
1 'polypeptide(L)' 'MKIAIVGDFSVYNSKSLRDFIYECNNGKDIFFLQDENKAIEKLSTV' A
#
# COMPACT_ATOMS: atom_id res chain seq x y z
N MET A 1 -14.63 1.10 -0.77
CA MET A 1 -14.20 0.26 0.37
C MET A 1 -12.70 0.34 0.39
N LYS A 2 -12.06 0.72 1.50
CA LYS A 2 -10.60 0.92 1.58
C LYS A 2 -9.91 -0.34 2.11
N ILE A 3 -8.74 -0.69 1.56
CA ILE A 3 -7.92 -1.83 1.97
C ILE A 3 -6.47 -1.37 2.14
N ALA A 4 -5.82 -1.82 3.21
CA ALA A 4 -4.39 -1.67 3.41
C ALA A 4 -3.70 -3.04 3.41
N ILE A 5 -2.61 -3.17 2.66
CA ILE A 5 -1.78 -4.37 2.56
C ILE A 5 -0.41 -4.00 3.15
N VAL A 6 -0.03 -4.67 4.23
CA VAL A 6 1.17 -4.35 5.01
C VAL A 6 2.25 -5.40 4.76
N GLY A 7 3.46 -4.96 4.44
CA GLY A 7 4.61 -5.84 4.28
C GLY A 7 5.82 -5.17 3.64
N ASP A 8 6.94 -5.91 3.61
CA ASP A 8 8.12 -5.50 2.86
C ASP A 8 8.06 -6.00 1.42
N PHE A 9 7.84 -5.08 0.48
CA PHE A 9 7.79 -5.36 -0.95
C PHE A 9 9.14 -5.12 -1.64
N SER A 10 10.17 -4.67 -0.92
CA SER A 10 11.50 -4.40 -1.50
C SER A 10 12.20 -5.66 -1.98
N VAL A 11 11.87 -6.82 -1.39
CA VAL A 11 12.38 -8.15 -1.76
C VAL A 11 12.01 -8.56 -3.18
N TYR A 12 10.99 -7.92 -3.77
CA TYR A 12 10.58 -8.17 -5.14
C TYR A 12 11.27 -7.19 -6.11
N ASN A 13 11.97 -7.74 -7.10
CA ASN A 13 12.64 -6.96 -8.14
C ASN A 13 11.79 -6.75 -9.41
N SER A 14 10.48 -6.99 -9.32
CA SER A 14 9.56 -6.83 -10.46
C SER A 14 9.22 -5.36 -10.69
N LYS A 15 9.56 -4.82 -11.86
CA LYS A 15 9.18 -3.46 -12.26
C LYS A 15 7.66 -3.29 -12.27
N SER A 16 6.94 -4.25 -12.86
CA SER A 16 5.47 -4.21 -12.93
C SER A 16 4.81 -4.17 -11.55
N LEU A 17 5.36 -4.90 -10.58
CA LEU A 17 4.84 -4.87 -9.21
C LEU A 17 5.09 -3.52 -8.54
N ARG A 18 6.29 -2.95 -8.72
CA ARG A 18 6.62 -1.61 -8.19
C ARG A 18 5.72 -0.53 -8.78
N ASP A 19 5.50 -0.57 -10.09
CA ASP A 19 4.61 0.36 -10.78
C ASP A 19 3.17 0.21 -10.26
N PHE A 20 2.67 -1.03 -10.13
CA PHE A 20 1.34 -1.31 -9.58
C PHE A 20 1.17 -0.78 -8.14
N ILE A 21 2.15 -1.02 -7.27
CA ILE A 21 2.16 -0.52 -5.89
C ILE A 21 2.14 1.01 -5.87
N TYR A 22 2.94 1.65 -6.73
CA TYR A 22 3.01 3.10 -6.83
C TYR A 22 1.68 3.70 -7.31
N GLU A 23 1.06 3.12 -8.34
CA GLU A 23 -0.26 3.54 -8.82
C GLU A 23 -1.34 3.37 -7.75
N CYS A 24 -1.36 2.22 -7.06
CA CYS A 24 -2.32 1.98 -5.96
C CYS A 24 -2.19 3.01 -4.84
N ASN A 25 -0.96 3.29 -4.39
CA ASN A 25 -0.72 4.25 -3.31
C ASN A 25 -1.09 5.70 -3.64
N ASN A 26 -1.17 6.04 -4.92
CA ASN A 26 -1.70 7.33 -5.39
C ASN A 26 -3.23 7.33 -5.58
N GLY A 27 -3.87 6.15 -5.52
CA GLY A 27 -5.30 5.97 -5.53
C GLY A 27 -5.97 6.25 -4.18
N LYS A 28 -7.24 5.85 -4.05
CA LYS A 28 -8.07 6.10 -2.86
C LYS A 28 -8.51 4.85 -2.11
N ASP A 29 -8.41 3.68 -2.74
CA ASP A 29 -9.03 2.46 -2.24
C ASP A 29 -8.02 1.41 -1.75
N ILE A 30 -6.81 1.36 -2.31
CA ILE A 30 -5.81 0.33 -2.00
C ILE A 30 -4.50 0.97 -1.59
N PHE A 31 -3.97 0.61 -0.43
CA PHE A 31 -2.71 1.14 0.09
C PHE A 31 -1.73 0.03 0.43
N PHE A 32 -0.53 0.10 -0.12
CA PHE A 32 0.61 -0.76 0.20
C PHE A 32 1.55 -0.02 1.14
N LEU A 33 1.72 -0.55 2.35
CA LEU A 33 2.42 0.12 3.44
C LEU A 33 3.43 -0.81 4.10
N GLN A 34 4.49 -0.23 4.68
CA GLN A 34 5.54 -1.01 5.34
C GLN A 34 5.20 -1.40 6.78
N ASP A 35 4.25 -0.71 7.40
CA ASP A 35 3.93 -0.89 8.81
C ASP A 35 2.42 -0.76 9.09
N GLU A 36 1.99 -1.45 10.15
CA GLU A 36 0.59 -1.53 10.56
C GLU A 36 0.06 -0.19 11.08
N ASN A 37 0.91 0.63 11.72
CA ASN A 37 0.49 1.92 12.27
C ASN A 37 0.06 2.89 11.16
N LYS A 38 0.83 2.97 10.07
CA LYS A 38 0.45 3.74 8.88
C LYS A 38 -0.83 3.19 8.26
N ALA A 39 -1.03 1.87 8.27
CA ALA A 39 -2.25 1.26 7.74
C ALA A 39 -3.47 1.65 8.57
N ILE A 40 -3.36 1.62 9.90
CA ILE A 40 -4.39 2.09 10.81
C ILE A 40 -4.67 3.56 10.54
N GLU A 41 -3.65 4.43 10.51
CA GLU A 41 -3.82 5.86 10.25
C GLU A 41 -4.58 6.13 8.94
N LYS A 42 -4.16 5.47 7.85
CA LYS A 42 -4.74 5.64 6.52
C LYS A 42 -6.19 5.15 6.42
N LEU A 43 -6.52 4.07 7.12
CA LEU A 43 -7.87 3.51 7.15
C LEU A 43 -8.78 4.23 8.15
N SER A 44 -8.22 4.82 9.21
CA SER A 44 -8.95 5.59 10.23
C SER A 44 -9.48 6.92 9.72
N THR A 45 -9.01 7.39 8.56
CA THR A 45 -9.54 8.59 7.89
C THR A 45 -10.87 8.28 7.18
N VAL A 46 -11.84 7.75 7.93
CA VAL A 46 -13.24 7.53 7.53
C VAL A 46 -14.16 8.50 8.25
#